data_AF-A0A7Y5DTS7-F1
#
_entry.id   AF-A0A7Y5DTS7-F1
#
_cell.length_a   1.000
_cell.length_b   1.000
_cell.length_c   1.000
_cell.angle_alpha   90.00
_cell.angle_beta   90.00
_cell.angle_gamma   90.00
#
_symmetry.space_group_name_H-M   'P 1'
#
loop_
_entity.id
_entity.type
_entity.pdbx_description
1 polymer ?
#
loop_
_entity_poly.entity_id
_entity_poly.type
_entity_poly.pdbx_seq_one_letter_code
_entity_poly.pdbx_strand_id
1 'polypeptide(L)'
;MRYFVTGEQHRKSLLNALVLMFLGYVALLWLSNGMMYFHHMDLTAKSVVAYYLGSEEQFAQPKSYQGMLEVSHFHLFSMGMLVVTLTHLMLMTNFSTQLKIWLSGLTYVSALADEAGGWLVRFVHPLFAYFKIASFLLLELSLAALVCVVVVSLIRARRHFCEFEPD
;
A
#
# COMPACT_ATOMS: atom_id res chain seq x y z
N MET A 1 -16.31 2.29 40.80
CA MET A 1 -15.28 2.22 39.73
C MET A 1 -15.68 1.37 38.51
N ARG A 2 -16.74 0.54 38.55
CA ARG A 2 -17.18 -0.34 37.44
C ARG A 2 -17.65 0.38 36.15
N TYR A 3 -18.15 1.61 36.24
CA TYR A 3 -18.64 2.39 35.08
C TYR A 3 -17.53 3.02 34.22
N PHE A 4 -16.35 3.31 34.78
CA PHE A 4 -15.23 3.85 33.99
C PHE A 4 -14.58 2.75 33.14
N VAL A 5 -14.57 1.51 33.64
CA VAL A 5 -13.95 0.36 32.97
C VAL A 5 -14.76 -0.07 31.73
N THR A 6 -16.10 -0.05 31.79
CA THR A 6 -16.95 -0.45 30.66
C THR A 6 -16.92 0.54 29.49
N GLY A 7 -16.87 1.86 29.78
CA GLY A 7 -16.76 2.90 28.76
C GLY A 7 -15.44 2.88 28.00
N GLU A 8 -14.32 2.64 28.70
CA GLU A 8 -13.01 2.52 28.07
C GLU A 8 -12.91 1.28 27.16
N GLN A 9 -13.50 0.16 27.57
CA GLN A 9 -13.55 -1.08 26.80
C GLN A 9 -14.39 -0.94 25.52
N HIS A 10 -15.56 -0.31 25.59
CA HIS A 10 -16.38 -0.02 24.41
C HIS A 10 -15.64 0.88 23.42
N ARG A 11 -14.93 1.91 23.90
CA ARG A 11 -14.12 2.80 23.05
C ARG A 11 -13.01 2.04 22.31
N LYS A 12 -12.32 1.11 23.00
CA LYS A 12 -11.30 0.24 22.39
C LYS A 12 -11.88 -0.68 21.31
N SER A 13 -13.04 -1.28 21.56
CA SER A 13 -13.73 -2.14 20.59
C SER A 13 -14.17 -1.37 19.33
N LEU A 14 -14.75 -0.18 19.51
CA LEU A 14 -15.15 0.70 18.40
C LEU A 14 -13.96 1.14 17.56
N LEU A 15 -12.85 1.55 18.20
CA LEU A 15 -11.62 1.91 17.48
C LEU A 15 -11.08 0.73 16.68
N ASN A 16 -11.03 -0.46 17.27
CA ASN A 16 -10.58 -1.68 16.56
C ASN A 16 -11.49 -2.01 15.37
N ALA A 17 -12.80 -1.79 15.48
CA ALA A 17 -13.73 -1.99 14.37
C ALA A 17 -13.48 -0.99 13.24
N LEU A 18 -13.30 0.30 13.56
CA LEU A 18 -12.97 1.33 12.58
C LEU A 18 -11.66 1.04 11.84
N VAL A 19 -10.62 0.61 12.57
CA VAL A 19 -9.33 0.24 11.96
C VAL A 19 -9.50 -0.98 11.04
N LEU A 20 -10.27 -1.99 11.43
CA LEU A 20 -10.56 -3.14 10.55
C LEU A 20 -11.32 -2.74 9.29
N MET A 21 -12.31 -1.84 9.40
CA MET A 21 -13.03 -1.31 8.24
C MET A 21 -12.08 -0.55 7.31
N PHE A 22 -11.22 0.31 7.87
CA PHE A 22 -10.18 1.01 7.11
C PHE A 22 -9.24 0.01 6.39
N LEU A 23 -8.77 -1.03 7.06
CA LEU A 23 -7.94 -2.07 6.45
C LEU A 23 -8.69 -2.83 5.35
N GLY A 24 -10.00 -2.99 5.46
CA GLY A 24 -10.85 -3.51 4.39
C GLY A 24 -10.81 -2.62 3.13
N TYR A 25 -10.92 -1.30 3.29
CA TYR A 25 -10.75 -0.36 2.18
C TYR A 25 -9.33 -0.40 1.59
N VAL A 26 -8.30 -0.53 2.43
CA VAL A 26 -6.91 -0.69 1.95
C VAL A 26 -6.73 -1.99 1.17
N ALA A 27 -7.34 -3.10 1.61
CA ALA A 27 -7.28 -4.36 0.88
C ALA A 27 -8.00 -4.28 -0.48
N LEU A 28 -9.13 -3.56 -0.56
CA LEU A 28 -9.80 -3.28 -1.82
C LEU A 28 -8.96 -2.40 -2.74
N LEU A 29 -8.29 -1.38 -2.19
CA LEU A 29 -7.35 -0.53 -2.92
C LEU A 29 -6.17 -1.35 -3.47
N TRP A 30 -5.61 -2.22 -2.65
CA TRP A 30 -4.52 -3.12 -3.05
C TRP A 30 -4.95 -4.03 -4.20
N LEU A 31 -6.13 -4.66 -4.07
CA LEU A 31 -6.69 -5.53 -5.11
C LEU A 31 -6.98 -4.76 -6.40
N SER A 32 -7.59 -3.58 -6.31
CA SER A 32 -7.89 -2.75 -7.48
C SER A 32 -6.63 -2.22 -8.15
N ASN A 33 -5.58 -1.91 -7.39
CA ASN A 33 -4.29 -1.51 -7.94
C ASN A 33 -3.66 -2.65 -8.75
N GLY A 34 -3.65 -3.86 -8.20
CA GLY A 34 -3.21 -5.06 -8.93
C GLY A 34 -4.00 -5.30 -10.20
N MET A 35 -5.33 -5.29 -10.14
CA MET A 35 -6.19 -5.46 -11.32
C MET A 35 -5.96 -4.38 -12.37
N MET A 36 -5.82 -3.11 -11.96
CA MET A 36 -5.59 -1.99 -12.87
C MET A 36 -4.21 -2.08 -13.54
N TYR A 37 -3.20 -2.55 -12.81
CA TYR A 37 -1.88 -2.83 -13.38
C TYR A 37 -1.99 -3.88 -14.49
N PHE A 38 -2.54 -5.06 -14.20
CA PHE A 38 -2.67 -6.16 -15.17
C PHE A 38 -3.61 -5.85 -16.34
N HIS A 39 -4.57 -4.95 -16.16
CA HIS A 39 -5.42 -4.50 -17.26
C HIS A 39 -4.68 -3.58 -18.24
N HIS A 40 -3.68 -2.83 -17.78
CA HIS A 40 -2.94 -1.87 -18.61
C HIS A 40 -1.56 -2.37 -19.05
N MET A 41 -0.94 -3.25 -18.27
CA MET A 41 0.44 -3.69 -18.40
C MET A 41 0.58 -5.13 -17.95
N ASP A 42 1.49 -5.86 -18.57
CA ASP A 42 1.93 -7.16 -18.09
C ASP A 42 3.25 -7.04 -17.33
N LEU A 43 3.69 -8.13 -16.68
CA LEU A 43 5.02 -8.25 -16.08
C LEU A 43 6.15 -8.36 -17.12
N THR A 44 5.95 -7.83 -18.33
CA THR A 44 6.94 -7.81 -19.39
C THR A 44 7.40 -6.38 -19.68
N ALA A 45 8.70 -6.20 -19.86
CA ALA A 45 9.27 -4.88 -20.13
C ALA A 45 8.67 -4.25 -21.39
N LYS A 46 8.34 -5.05 -22.42
CA LYS A 46 7.71 -4.56 -23.65
C LYS A 46 6.33 -3.93 -23.39
N SER A 47 5.51 -4.55 -22.56
CA SER A 47 4.16 -4.05 -22.23
C SER A 47 4.24 -2.71 -21.49
N VAL A 48 5.15 -2.60 -20.51
CA VAL A 48 5.40 -1.34 -19.79
C VAL A 48 5.92 -0.24 -20.73
N VAL A 49 6.89 -0.56 -21.60
CA VAL A 49 7.40 0.41 -22.57
C VAL A 49 6.30 0.87 -23.52
N ALA A 50 5.48 -0.04 -24.05
CA ALA A 50 4.34 0.29 -24.92
C ALA A 50 3.31 1.18 -24.20
N TYR A 51 3.07 0.94 -22.91
CA TYR A 51 2.14 1.75 -22.12
C TYR A 51 2.62 3.20 -21.90
N TYR A 52 3.91 3.41 -21.67
CA TYR A 52 4.47 4.74 -21.39
C TYR A 52 4.91 5.49 -22.66
N LEU A 53 5.57 4.82 -23.60
CA LEU A 53 6.07 5.41 -24.85
C LEU A 53 5.07 5.34 -26.00
N GLY A 54 3.93 4.66 -25.82
CA GLY A 54 2.96 4.42 -26.89
C GLY A 54 3.33 3.22 -27.74
N SER A 55 2.39 2.79 -28.57
CA SER A 55 2.55 1.68 -29.50
C SER A 55 1.72 1.93 -30.74
N GLU A 56 2.35 1.84 -31.92
CA GLU A 56 1.65 1.94 -33.19
C GLU A 56 0.68 0.77 -33.40
N GLU A 57 1.06 -0.45 -32.96
CA GLU A 57 0.22 -1.65 -33.06
C GLU A 57 -1.08 -1.52 -32.27
N GLN A 58 -1.06 -0.77 -31.16
CA GLN A 58 -2.22 -0.53 -30.30
C GLN A 58 -2.86 0.84 -30.55
N PHE A 59 -2.38 1.59 -31.56
CA PHE A 59 -2.76 2.98 -31.82
C PHE A 59 -2.71 3.88 -30.57
N ALA A 60 -1.78 3.57 -29.66
CA ALA A 60 -1.65 4.21 -28.36
C ALA A 60 -0.62 5.33 -28.41
N GLN A 61 -1.02 6.53 -28.00
CA GLN A 61 -0.12 7.67 -27.91
C GLN A 61 0.76 7.57 -26.66
N PRO A 62 2.02 8.07 -26.71
CA PRO A 62 2.87 8.19 -25.54
C PRO A 62 2.19 9.01 -24.44
N LYS A 63 2.45 8.67 -23.18
CA LYS A 63 1.94 9.46 -22.05
C LYS A 63 2.47 10.90 -22.13
N SER A 64 1.56 11.86 -21.97
CA SER A 64 1.89 13.28 -21.94
C SER A 64 2.54 13.66 -20.61
N TYR A 65 3.41 14.67 -20.63
CA TYR A 65 4.03 15.20 -19.40
C TYR A 65 2.99 15.65 -18.39
N GLN A 66 1.97 16.40 -18.84
CA GLN A 66 0.87 16.86 -17.99
C GLN A 66 0.12 15.69 -17.35
N GLY A 67 -0.24 14.67 -18.14
CA GLY A 67 -0.96 13.52 -17.62
C GLY A 67 -0.16 12.74 -16.58
N MET A 68 1.16 12.60 -16.77
CA MET A 68 2.01 11.97 -15.75
C MET A 68 2.12 12.85 -14.51
N LEU A 69 2.27 14.17 -14.65
CA LEU A 69 2.34 15.08 -13.51
C LEU A 69 1.07 15.08 -12.66
N GLU A 70 -0.10 15.06 -13.31
CA GLU A 70 -1.39 14.96 -12.64
C GLU A 70 -1.49 13.66 -11.84
N VAL A 71 -1.17 12.51 -12.45
CA VAL A 71 -1.16 11.21 -11.77
C VAL A 71 -0.19 11.23 -10.59
N SER A 72 1.05 11.66 -10.79
CA SER A 72 2.05 11.73 -9.73
C SER A 72 1.62 12.62 -8.57
N HIS A 73 1.00 13.77 -8.84
CA HIS A 73 0.57 14.69 -7.80
C HIS A 73 -0.45 14.03 -6.85
N PHE A 74 -1.49 13.41 -7.41
CA PHE A 74 -2.50 12.72 -6.62
C PHE A 74 -1.95 11.43 -5.98
N HIS A 75 -1.11 10.70 -6.71
CA HIS A 75 -0.56 9.43 -6.24
C HIS A 75 0.43 9.64 -5.09
N LEU A 76 1.34 10.62 -5.18
CA LEU A 76 2.27 10.96 -4.10
C LEU A 76 1.53 11.39 -2.82
N PHE A 77 0.49 12.21 -2.95
CA PHE A 77 -0.31 12.63 -1.80
C PHE A 77 -1.06 11.45 -1.17
N SER A 78 -1.79 10.68 -1.98
CA SER A 78 -2.59 9.56 -1.49
C SER A 78 -1.73 8.42 -0.92
N MET A 79 -0.65 8.04 -1.59
CA MET A 79 0.31 7.05 -1.09
C MET A 79 1.02 7.55 0.17
N GLY A 80 1.41 8.83 0.24
CA GLY A 80 1.99 9.41 1.45
C GLY A 80 1.06 9.25 2.66
N MET A 81 -0.23 9.55 2.49
CA MET A 81 -1.24 9.39 3.53
C MET A 81 -1.53 7.91 3.88
N LEU A 82 -1.56 7.04 2.89
CA LEU A 82 -1.76 5.61 3.10
C LEU A 82 -0.60 4.99 3.89
N VAL A 83 0.63 5.22 3.43
CA VAL A 83 1.84 4.64 4.01
C VAL A 83 2.06 5.16 5.42
N VAL A 84 1.88 6.47 5.68
CA VAL A 84 2.03 7.00 7.05
C VAL A 84 1.01 6.40 8.01
N THR A 85 -0.23 6.18 7.54
CA THR A 85 -1.29 5.61 8.37
C THR A 85 -1.02 4.14 8.69
N LEU A 86 -0.65 3.33 7.69
CA LEU A 86 -0.32 1.91 7.89
C LEU A 86 0.93 1.72 8.75
N THR A 87 1.97 2.51 8.51
CA THR A 87 3.22 2.43 9.29
C THR A 87 3.02 2.95 10.72
N HIS A 88 2.18 3.97 10.92
CA HIS A 88 1.76 4.40 12.26
C HIS A 88 1.06 3.26 13.03
N LEU A 89 0.11 2.55 12.38
CA LEU A 89 -0.53 1.38 12.98
C LEU A 89 0.49 0.27 13.27
N MET A 90 1.44 0.04 12.37
CA MET A 90 2.53 -0.92 12.54
C MET A 90 3.38 -0.62 13.78
N LEU A 91 3.66 0.65 14.09
CA LEU A 91 4.40 1.05 15.29
C LEU A 91 3.70 0.64 16.59
N MET A 92 2.36 0.66 16.59
CA MET A 92 1.52 0.29 17.75
C MET A 92 1.39 -1.22 17.96
N THR A 93 1.94 -2.05 17.07
CA THR A 93 1.89 -3.51 17.18
C THR A 93 2.95 -4.06 18.15
N ASN A 94 2.77 -5.30 18.59
CA ASN A 94 3.74 -6.00 19.46
C ASN A 94 4.86 -6.74 18.69
N PHE A 95 5.06 -6.44 17.40
CA PHE A 95 6.12 -7.04 16.60
C PHE A 95 7.50 -6.44 16.90
N SER A 96 8.58 -7.11 16.47
CA SER A 96 9.95 -6.67 16.71
C SER A 96 10.25 -5.32 16.07
N THR A 97 11.08 -4.51 16.73
CA THR A 97 11.49 -3.19 16.22
C THR A 97 12.17 -3.26 14.85
N GLN A 98 12.95 -4.32 14.61
CA GLN A 98 13.58 -4.53 13.31
C GLN A 98 12.56 -4.72 12.18
N LEU A 99 11.50 -5.52 12.40
CA LEU A 99 10.45 -5.70 11.41
C LEU A 99 9.72 -4.38 11.12
N LYS A 100 9.43 -3.60 12.16
CA LYS A 100 8.82 -2.27 12.03
C LYS A 100 9.66 -1.34 11.15
N ILE A 101 10.96 -1.25 11.41
CA ILE A 101 11.88 -0.39 10.66
C ILE A 101 11.99 -0.85 9.21
N TRP A 102 12.29 -2.13 8.98
CA TRP A 102 12.51 -2.66 7.64
C TRP A 102 11.26 -2.59 6.79
N LEU A 103 10.11 -3.04 7.29
CA LEU A 103 8.88 -3.06 6.51
C LEU A 103 8.37 -1.65 6.21
N SER A 104 8.44 -0.73 7.18
CA SER A 104 8.05 0.67 6.96
C SER A 104 8.97 1.36 5.96
N GLY A 105 10.29 1.23 6.15
CA GLY A 105 11.29 1.81 5.24
C GLY A 105 11.16 1.27 3.82
N LEU A 106 10.96 -0.06 3.69
CA LEU A 106 10.77 -0.70 2.40
C LEU A 106 9.53 -0.18 1.67
N THR A 107 8.42 0.02 2.40
CA THR A 107 7.17 0.53 1.82
C THR A 107 7.31 1.97 1.32
N TYR A 108 8.00 2.84 2.08
CA TYR A 108 8.26 4.21 1.63
C TYR A 108 9.15 4.25 0.38
N VAL A 109 10.22 3.48 0.38
CA VAL A 109 11.17 3.43 -0.74
C VAL A 109 10.48 2.83 -1.97
N SER A 110 9.71 1.76 -1.83
CA SER A 110 9.00 1.13 -2.94
C SER A 110 7.93 2.04 -3.53
N ALA A 111 7.18 2.78 -2.70
CA ALA A 111 6.18 3.74 -3.18
C ALA A 111 6.80 4.86 -4.03
N LEU A 112 7.93 5.43 -3.57
CA LEU A 112 8.66 6.44 -4.33
C LEU A 112 9.29 5.88 -5.61
N ALA A 113 9.88 4.68 -5.52
CA ALA A 113 10.50 4.01 -6.65
C ALA A 113 9.47 3.61 -7.72
N ASP A 114 8.26 3.24 -7.32
CA ASP A 114 7.17 2.90 -8.23
C ASP A 114 6.70 4.12 -9.02
N GLU A 115 6.53 5.26 -8.35
CA GLU A 115 6.20 6.53 -9.01
C GLU A 115 7.33 6.97 -9.95
N ALA A 116 8.57 6.97 -9.45
CA ALA A 116 9.74 7.34 -10.25
C ALA A 116 9.92 6.44 -11.48
N GLY A 117 9.55 5.16 -11.40
CA GLY A 117 9.69 4.21 -12.50
C GLY A 117 8.96 4.65 -13.77
N GLY A 118 7.75 5.22 -13.65
CA GLY A 118 7.01 5.72 -14.82
C GLY A 118 7.72 6.89 -15.52
N TRP A 119 8.27 7.82 -14.74
CA TRP A 119 9.07 8.94 -15.24
C TRP A 119 10.36 8.48 -15.91
N LEU A 120 11.06 7.52 -15.31
CA LEU A 120 12.31 6.99 -15.83
C LEU A 120 12.10 6.27 -17.17
N VAL A 121 11.03 5.47 -17.29
CA VAL A 121 10.68 4.81 -18.56
C VAL A 121 10.38 5.83 -19.65
N ARG A 122 9.63 6.88 -19.30
CA ARG A 122 9.15 7.87 -20.28
C ARG A 122 10.21 8.86 -20.75
N PHE A 123 11.10 9.29 -19.85
CA PHE A 123 12.02 10.41 -20.10
C PHE A 123 13.50 10.06 -20.04
N VAL A 124 13.88 8.90 -19.51
CA VAL A 124 15.29 8.52 -19.38
C VAL A 124 15.63 7.38 -20.32
N HIS A 125 15.08 6.18 -20.11
CA HIS A 125 15.40 5.03 -20.95
C HIS A 125 14.34 3.89 -20.86
N PRO A 126 13.99 3.21 -21.96
CA PRO A 126 13.03 2.10 -21.95
C PRO A 126 13.41 0.93 -21.03
N LEU A 127 14.71 0.71 -20.79
CA LEU A 127 15.20 -0.36 -19.89
C LEU A 127 14.76 -0.17 -18.43
N PHE A 128 14.38 1.04 -18.02
CA PHE A 128 13.80 1.27 -16.69
C PHE A 128 12.43 0.59 -16.51
N ALA A 129 11.88 -0.05 -17.55
CA ALA A 129 10.69 -0.88 -17.42
C ALA A 129 10.89 -2.02 -16.42
N TYR A 130 12.08 -2.64 -16.38
CA TYR A 130 12.40 -3.65 -15.36
C TYR A 130 12.41 -3.06 -13.95
N PHE A 131 12.94 -1.84 -13.81
CA PHE A 131 12.91 -1.12 -12.53
C PHE A 131 11.47 -0.81 -12.10
N LYS A 132 10.61 -0.34 -13.02
CA LYS A 132 9.20 -0.09 -12.74
C LYS A 132 8.47 -1.37 -12.28
N ILE A 133 8.67 -2.50 -12.95
CA ILE A 133 8.09 -3.79 -12.56
C ILE A 133 8.58 -4.21 -11.16
N ALA A 134 9.89 -4.12 -10.92
CA ALA A 134 10.47 -4.48 -9.62
C ALA A 134 9.93 -3.59 -8.49
N SER A 135 9.85 -2.28 -8.71
CA SER A 135 9.30 -1.32 -7.75
C SER A 135 7.83 -1.57 -7.46
N PHE A 136 7.03 -1.85 -8.50
CA PHE A 136 5.61 -2.21 -8.37
C PHE A 136 5.43 -3.46 -7.50
N LEU A 137 6.14 -4.55 -7.83
CA LEU A 137 6.06 -5.80 -7.06
C LEU A 137 6.53 -5.60 -5.61
N LEU A 138 7.58 -4.82 -5.42
CA LEU A 138 8.09 -4.52 -4.07
C LEU A 138 7.06 -3.72 -3.26
N LEU A 139 6.39 -2.75 -3.89
CA LEU A 139 5.32 -1.96 -3.27
C LEU A 139 4.15 -2.85 -2.88
N GLU A 140 3.62 -3.62 -3.83
CA GLU A 140 2.50 -4.54 -3.62
C GLU A 140 2.77 -5.53 -2.48
N LEU A 141 3.95 -6.16 -2.48
CA LEU A 141 4.35 -7.11 -1.43
C LEU A 141 4.52 -6.43 -0.08
N SER A 142 5.12 -5.23 -0.04
CA SER A 142 5.32 -4.49 1.21
C SER A 142 3.99 -4.00 1.82
N LEU A 143 3.06 -3.53 0.99
CA LEU A 143 1.71 -3.13 1.41
C LEU A 143 0.91 -4.34 1.91
N ALA A 144 0.92 -5.46 1.17
CA ALA A 144 0.27 -6.69 1.60
C ALA A 144 0.81 -7.16 2.96
N ALA A 145 2.13 -7.16 3.14
CA ALA A 145 2.76 -7.51 4.40
C ALA A 145 2.35 -6.58 5.54
N LEU A 146 2.32 -5.25 5.32
CA LEU A 146 1.84 -4.29 6.32
C LEU A 146 0.40 -4.56 6.74
N VAL A 147 -0.50 -4.74 5.77
CA VAL A 147 -1.91 -5.05 6.04
C VAL A 147 -2.04 -6.34 6.83
N CYS A 148 -1.37 -7.42 6.41
CA CYS A 148 -1.39 -8.70 7.12
C CYS A 148 -0.89 -8.56 8.56
N VAL A 149 0.23 -7.87 8.78
CA VAL A 149 0.81 -7.70 10.12
C VAL A 149 -0.12 -6.91 11.04
N VAL A 150 -0.71 -5.82 10.55
CA VAL A 150 -1.64 -5.00 11.34
C VAL A 150 -2.92 -5.80 11.64
N VAL A 151 -3.49 -6.49 10.66
CA VAL A 151 -4.68 -7.36 10.86
C VAL A 151 -4.39 -8.44 11.91
N VAL A 152 -3.26 -9.14 11.79
CA VAL A 152 -2.86 -10.17 12.77
C VAL A 152 -2.69 -9.57 14.16
N SER A 153 -2.09 -8.39 14.27
CA SER A 153 -1.94 -7.69 15.56
C SER A 153 -3.30 -7.37 16.19
N LEU A 154 -4.28 -6.90 15.41
CA LEU A 154 -5.62 -6.59 15.90
C LEU A 154 -6.39 -7.84 16.32
N ILE A 155 -6.27 -8.94 15.56
CA ILE A 155 -6.91 -10.22 15.92
C ILE A 155 -6.31 -10.76 17.22
N ARG A 156 -4.97 -10.72 17.38
CA ARG A 156 -4.30 -11.13 18.63
C ARG A 156 -4.73 -10.28 19.82
N ALA A 157 -4.81 -8.96 19.63
CA ALA A 157 -5.29 -8.06 20.68
C ALA A 157 -6.72 -8.40 21.12
N ARG A 158 -7.64 -8.70 20.18
CA ARG A 158 -9.02 -9.10 20.50
C ARG A 158 -9.12 -10.41 21.28
N ARG A 159 -8.32 -11.43 20.94
CA ARG A 159 -8.36 -12.73 21.64
C ARG A 159 -7.98 -12.61 23.11
N HIS A 160 -6.99 -11.79 23.44
CA HIS A 160 -6.60 -11.52 24.83
C HIS A 160 -7.72 -10.87 25.66
N PHE A 161 -8.66 -10.15 25.05
CA PHE A 161 -9.78 -9.55 25.77
C PHE A 161 -10.91 -10.55 26.08
N CYS A 162 -11.13 -11.58 25.25
CA CYS A 162 -12.15 -12.60 25.52
C CYS A 162 -11.73 -13.64 26.56
N GLU A 163 -10.43 -13.85 26.79
CA GLU A 163 -9.94 -14.80 27.79
C GLU A 163 -10.01 -14.26 29.24
N PHE A 164 -10.27 -12.97 29.42
CA PHE A 164 -10.28 -12.28 30.72
C PHE A 164 -11.68 -11.84 31.19
N GLU A 165 -12.75 -12.40 30.64
CA GLU A 165 -14.11 -12.21 31.12
C GLU A 165 -14.49 -13.41 32.00
N PRO A 166 -14.23 -13.39 33.33
CA PRO A 166 -14.80 -14.38 34.23
C PRO A 166 -16.30 -14.08 34.41
N ASP A 167 -17.11 -15.14 34.30
CA ASP A 167 -18.55 -15.16 34.58
C ASP A 167 -18.94 -14.51 35.92
#